data_AF-A0A960Y2P0-F1
#
_entry.id   AF-A0A960Y2P0-F1
#
_cell.length_a   1.000
_cell.length_b   1.000
_cell.length_c   1.000
_cell.angle_alpha   90.00
_cell.angle_beta   90.00
_cell.angle_gamma   90.00
#
_symmetry.space_group_name_H-M   'P 1'
#
loop_
_entity.id
_entity.type
_entity.pdbx_description
1 polymer ?
#
loop_
_entity_poly.entity_id
_entity_poly.type
_entity_poly.pdbx_seq_one_letter_code
_entity_poly.pdbx_strand_id
1 'polypeptide(L)'
;MEIIYSETGIDKKGDVLESPISGELYEKMMKAVIMEEKDPEEEVRNFVANLEDEIKSNQSNCPVYEISDNVTEESAEQHRTHPLPDWIERMTVSYIRQNGGKAEKGLWGWNLQWPDGLNQPQVVFRSDPPSDLPLLNLDHPKIRSLLGSLPRWILGQPVPIVKISGLENNITGYWGIFEIRLKIESSLISEIRMPPYRKTFLPIYMNFERKIYLPSGKHIHELLLTEDIDVLEYASEENSILIYEKLLSAIESEGESIYQNLEELHALSIDKERKRGRIFFDSRKKAILKIGLPEVRNYRLNQLKSDEVEWERELERISVGSPEIRTILLLQIGQNNESK
;
A
#
# COMPACT_ATOMS: atom_id res chain seq x y z
N MET A 1 0.23 -2.38 33.60
CA MET A 1 0.76 -1.59 32.48
C MET A 1 2.02 -2.28 31.97
N GLU A 2 1.82 -3.42 31.29
CA GLU A 2 2.90 -4.30 30.83
C GLU A 2 2.36 -5.17 29.67
N ILE A 3 1.51 -4.57 28.83
CA ILE A 3 0.69 -5.31 27.84
C ILE A 3 0.91 -4.79 26.40
N ILE A 4 1.70 -3.73 26.17
CA ILE A 4 2.02 -3.23 24.82
C ILE A 4 3.55 -3.11 24.61
N TYR A 5 4.31 -4.02 25.21
CA TYR A 5 5.72 -4.24 24.85
C TYR A 5 5.95 -5.65 24.26
N SER A 6 4.91 -6.51 24.26
CA SER A 6 4.99 -7.91 23.85
C SER A 6 4.52 -8.20 22.42
N GLU A 7 4.01 -7.22 21.67
CA GLU A 7 3.36 -7.50 20.37
C GLU A 7 4.13 -7.01 19.13
N THR A 8 5.00 -6.01 19.25
CA THR A 8 5.66 -5.43 18.07
C THR A 8 7.15 -5.72 17.97
N GLY A 9 7.91 -5.78 19.08
CA GLY A 9 9.32 -6.19 19.05
C GLY A 9 10.20 -5.39 18.08
N ILE A 10 9.81 -4.13 17.79
CA ILE A 10 10.52 -3.27 16.86
C ILE A 10 11.62 -2.56 17.63
N ASP A 11 12.87 -2.89 17.33
CA ASP A 11 14.03 -2.08 17.73
C ASP A 11 14.13 -0.87 16.79
N LYS A 12 13.51 0.24 17.21
CA LYS A 12 13.17 1.42 16.41
C LYS A 12 14.36 2.30 15.95
N LYS A 13 15.61 1.84 16.03
CA LYS A 13 16.77 2.64 15.60
C LYS A 13 17.59 2.01 14.46
N GLY A 14 17.48 0.70 14.24
CA GLY A 14 18.14 0.01 13.12
C GLY A 14 17.36 0.15 11.81
N ASP A 15 16.04 -0.10 11.85
CA ASP A 15 15.14 -0.14 10.68
C ASP A 15 14.95 1.21 9.96
N VAL A 16 15.40 2.29 10.57
CA VAL A 16 15.24 3.66 10.05
C VAL A 16 16.24 3.97 8.92
N LEU A 17 17.41 3.33 8.94
CA LEU A 17 18.45 3.56 7.94
C LEU A 17 18.17 2.80 6.62
N GLU A 18 17.32 1.78 6.68
CA GLU A 18 16.97 0.89 5.55
C GLU A 18 15.62 1.25 4.88
N SER A 19 15.02 2.38 5.27
CA SER A 19 13.82 2.91 4.61
C SER A 19 14.17 3.58 3.27
N PRO A 20 13.33 3.50 2.22
CA PRO A 20 13.51 4.25 0.97
C PRO A 20 13.65 5.77 1.14
N ILE A 21 13.22 6.31 2.30
CA ILE A 21 13.35 7.72 2.70
C ILE A 21 14.82 8.12 2.90
N SER A 22 15.70 7.17 3.27
CA SER A 22 17.13 7.44 3.43
C SER A 22 17.83 7.73 2.11
N GLY A 23 17.28 7.26 0.98
CA GLY A 23 17.86 7.41 -0.36
C GLY A 23 17.89 8.85 -0.88
N GLU A 24 16.77 9.59 -0.77
CA GLU A 24 16.67 10.98 -1.28
C GLU A 24 17.53 11.95 -0.46
N LEU A 25 17.53 11.80 0.87
CA LEU A 25 18.36 12.60 1.76
C LEU A 25 19.86 12.28 1.56
N TYR A 26 20.19 11.03 1.27
CA TYR A 26 21.57 10.60 1.00
C TYR A 26 22.05 11.12 -0.35
N GLU A 27 21.21 11.10 -1.39
CA GLU A 27 21.53 11.68 -2.70
C GLU A 27 21.70 13.20 -2.61
N LYS A 28 20.89 13.88 -1.80
CA LYS A 28 21.02 15.33 -1.53
C LYS A 28 22.33 15.66 -0.81
N MET A 29 22.69 14.88 0.20
CA MET A 29 23.99 14.98 0.90
C MET A 29 25.15 14.72 -0.08
N MET A 30 25.05 13.67 -0.90
CA MET A 30 26.10 13.30 -1.84
C MET A 30 26.26 14.32 -2.97
N LYS A 31 25.17 14.94 -3.44
CA LYS A 31 25.20 16.05 -4.39
C LYS A 31 25.84 17.30 -3.78
N ALA A 32 25.52 17.64 -2.53
CA ALA A 32 26.12 18.76 -1.81
C ALA A 32 27.64 18.59 -1.60
N VAL A 33 28.09 17.38 -1.28
CA VAL A 33 29.52 17.08 -1.07
C VAL A 33 30.29 16.98 -2.40
N ILE A 34 29.71 16.36 -3.43
CA ILE A 34 30.43 16.08 -4.70
C ILE A 34 30.29 17.21 -5.72
N MET A 35 29.13 17.86 -5.82
CA MET A 35 28.89 18.90 -6.83
C MET A 35 29.05 20.33 -6.30
N GLU A 36 28.87 20.55 -5.00
CA GLU A 36 28.91 21.88 -4.38
C GLU A 36 30.12 22.07 -3.43
N GLU A 37 31.02 21.06 -3.32
CA GLU A 37 32.23 21.05 -2.47
C GLU A 37 32.01 21.49 -1.01
N LYS A 38 30.83 21.18 -0.44
CA LYS A 38 30.51 21.51 0.96
C LYS A 38 31.21 20.57 1.95
N ASP A 39 31.36 21.03 3.19
CA ASP A 39 32.01 20.27 4.27
C ASP A 39 31.26 18.97 4.57
N PRO A 40 31.89 17.78 4.40
CA PRO A 40 31.26 16.50 4.65
C PRO A 40 30.71 16.34 6.07
N GLU A 41 31.38 16.91 7.09
CA GLU A 41 30.95 16.76 8.48
C GLU A 41 29.71 17.60 8.82
N GLU A 42 29.49 18.71 8.11
CA GLU A 42 28.30 19.54 8.27
C GLU A 42 27.09 18.91 7.56
N GLU A 43 27.30 18.39 6.34
CA GLU A 43 26.22 17.75 5.57
C GLU A 43 25.77 16.40 6.18
N VAL A 44 26.67 15.64 6.80
CA VAL A 44 26.28 14.44 7.57
C VAL A 44 25.41 14.81 8.78
N ARG A 45 25.70 15.92 9.47
CA ARG A 45 24.88 16.38 10.60
C ARG A 45 23.51 16.88 10.13
N ASN A 46 23.45 17.61 9.03
CA ASN A 46 22.19 18.04 8.42
C ASN A 46 21.36 16.85 7.92
N PHE A 47 22.01 15.82 7.35
CA PHE A 47 21.37 14.58 6.95
C PHE A 47 20.72 13.86 8.14
N VAL A 48 21.43 13.70 9.26
CA VAL A 48 20.90 13.06 10.47
C VAL A 48 19.74 13.87 11.06
N ALA A 49 19.86 15.20 11.14
CA ALA A 49 18.78 16.05 11.65
C ALA A 49 17.52 16.01 10.77
N ASN A 50 17.67 16.08 9.44
CA ASN A 50 16.55 15.99 8.50
C ASN A 50 15.88 14.61 8.53
N LEU A 51 16.67 13.53 8.66
CA LEU A 51 16.12 12.19 8.88
C LEU A 51 15.27 12.14 10.15
N GLU A 52 15.78 12.64 11.28
CA GLU A 52 15.05 12.64 12.56
C GLU A 52 13.73 13.43 12.48
N ASP A 53 13.71 14.57 11.79
CA ASP A 53 12.52 15.38 11.62
C ASP A 53 11.51 14.76 10.65
N GLU A 54 11.97 14.11 9.58
CA GLU A 54 11.12 13.44 8.59
C GLU A 54 10.55 12.11 9.09
N ILE A 55 11.26 11.42 10.00
CA ILE A 55 10.72 10.28 10.75
C ILE A 55 9.61 10.73 11.69
N LYS A 56 9.80 11.85 12.40
CA LYS A 56 8.75 12.40 13.27
C LYS A 56 7.52 12.82 12.46
N SER A 57 7.70 13.47 11.31
CA SER A 57 6.58 13.89 10.46
C SER A 57 5.85 12.69 9.83
N ASN A 58 6.57 11.66 9.38
CA ASN A 58 5.95 10.46 8.78
C ASN A 58 5.25 9.55 9.81
N GLN A 59 5.76 9.46 11.04
CA GLN A 59 5.05 8.78 12.13
C GLN A 59 3.72 9.48 12.46
N SER A 60 3.64 10.79 12.26
CA SER A 60 2.43 11.59 12.46
C SER A 60 1.41 11.47 11.31
N ASN A 61 1.82 10.97 10.14
CA ASN A 61 1.04 10.98 8.90
C ASN A 61 0.48 9.60 8.48
N CYS A 62 0.65 8.55 9.30
CA CYS A 62 0.22 7.18 8.95
C CYS A 62 -0.86 6.66 9.93
N PRO A 63 -2.17 6.76 9.59
CA PRO A 63 -3.25 6.40 10.51
C PRO A 63 -3.51 4.89 10.60
N VAL A 64 -2.88 4.08 9.75
CA VAL A 64 -3.15 2.63 9.70
C VAL A 64 -2.47 1.88 10.86
N TYR A 65 -1.53 2.50 11.57
CA TYR A 65 -0.79 1.88 12.68
C TYR A 65 -1.18 2.37 14.07
N GLU A 66 -2.08 3.35 14.20
CA GLU A 66 -2.64 3.78 15.48
C GLU A 66 -4.13 3.43 15.58
N ILE A 67 -4.43 2.14 15.74
CA ILE A 67 -5.60 1.79 16.54
C ILE A 67 -5.18 1.99 18.00
N SER A 68 -5.12 3.26 18.42
CA SER A 68 -5.13 3.58 19.85
C SER A 68 -6.60 3.59 20.29
N ASP A 69 -6.91 2.85 21.35
CA ASP A 69 -8.27 2.81 21.94
C ASP A 69 -8.71 4.14 22.57
N ASN A 70 -7.90 5.21 22.42
CA ASN A 70 -8.20 6.54 22.96
C ASN A 70 -8.20 7.55 21.81
N VAL A 71 -9.39 7.97 21.39
CA VAL A 71 -9.57 9.13 20.50
C VAL A 71 -9.02 10.37 21.22
N THR A 72 -7.81 10.79 20.87
CA THR A 72 -7.23 12.05 21.32
C THR A 72 -7.73 13.19 20.44
N GLU A 73 -7.76 14.41 20.99
CA GLU A 73 -8.14 15.63 20.24
C GLU A 73 -7.22 15.85 19.03
N GLU A 74 -5.96 15.45 19.14
CA GLU A 74 -4.94 15.49 18.09
C GLU A 74 -5.22 14.47 16.96
N SER A 75 -5.57 13.22 17.29
CA SER A 75 -6.01 12.25 16.27
C SER A 75 -7.30 12.70 15.57
N ALA A 76 -8.22 13.36 16.28
CA ALA A 76 -9.44 13.90 15.68
C ALA A 76 -9.16 15.07 14.72
N GLU A 77 -8.18 15.93 14.99
CA GLU A 77 -7.74 16.99 14.07
C GLU A 77 -6.99 16.44 12.86
N GLN A 78 -6.11 15.44 13.03
CA GLN A 78 -5.43 14.76 11.93
C GLN A 78 -6.42 14.08 10.96
N HIS A 79 -7.54 13.53 11.48
CA HIS A 79 -8.62 13.01 10.63
C HIS A 79 -9.35 14.10 9.84
N ARG A 80 -9.41 15.34 10.33
CA ARG A 80 -10.09 16.47 9.65
C ARG A 80 -9.30 17.02 8.47
N THR A 81 -7.97 16.98 8.53
CA THR A 81 -7.08 17.48 7.47
C THR A 81 -6.61 16.39 6.51
N HIS A 82 -7.02 15.13 6.73
CA HIS A 82 -6.56 14.02 5.90
C HIS A 82 -7.07 14.15 4.45
N PRO A 83 -6.25 13.88 3.42
CA PRO A 83 -6.67 13.92 2.01
C PRO A 83 -7.59 12.76 1.57
N LEU A 84 -7.92 11.84 2.47
CA LEU A 84 -8.62 10.60 2.13
C LEU A 84 -10.07 10.85 1.66
N PRO A 85 -10.87 11.72 2.30
CA PRO A 85 -12.16 12.16 1.77
C PRO A 85 -12.07 12.62 0.31
N ASP A 86 -11.05 13.39 -0.04
CA ASP A 86 -10.88 13.96 -1.38
C ASP A 86 -10.53 12.85 -2.39
N TRP A 87 -9.71 11.88 -2.00
CA TRP A 87 -9.41 10.71 -2.82
C TRP A 87 -10.65 9.83 -3.03
N ILE A 88 -11.45 9.60 -1.99
CA ILE A 88 -12.71 8.84 -2.10
C ILE A 88 -13.69 9.58 -3.01
N GLU A 89 -13.83 10.90 -2.86
CA GLU A 89 -14.64 11.74 -3.74
C GLU A 89 -14.20 11.57 -5.20
N ARG A 90 -12.92 11.83 -5.49
CA ARG A 90 -12.35 11.75 -6.83
C ARG A 90 -12.52 10.38 -7.46
N MET A 91 -12.20 9.31 -6.72
CA MET A 91 -12.38 7.93 -7.16
C MET A 91 -13.85 7.63 -7.49
N THR A 92 -14.78 7.98 -6.57
CA THR A 92 -16.20 7.66 -6.70
C THR A 92 -16.83 8.39 -7.88
N VAL A 93 -16.59 9.70 -7.98
CA VAL A 93 -17.10 10.54 -9.07
C VAL A 93 -16.57 10.07 -10.42
N SER A 94 -15.27 9.76 -10.50
CA SER A 94 -14.64 9.28 -11.73
C SER A 94 -15.20 7.93 -12.17
N TYR A 95 -15.34 6.98 -11.24
CA TYR A 95 -15.93 5.68 -11.52
C TYR A 95 -17.37 5.81 -12.05
N ILE A 96 -18.22 6.58 -11.37
CA ILE A 96 -19.62 6.75 -11.75
C ILE A 96 -19.72 7.33 -13.17
N ARG A 97 -18.95 8.36 -13.49
CA ARG A 97 -18.95 8.99 -14.82
C ARG A 97 -18.47 8.05 -15.92
N GLN A 98 -17.45 7.23 -15.66
CA GLN A 98 -16.91 6.29 -16.65
C GLN A 98 -17.80 5.07 -16.89
N ASN A 99 -18.61 4.67 -15.90
CA ASN A 99 -19.43 3.46 -15.97
C ASN A 99 -20.91 3.75 -16.29
N GLY A 100 -21.20 4.87 -16.95
CA GLY A 100 -22.56 5.21 -17.42
C GLY A 100 -23.51 5.75 -16.35
N GLY A 101 -23.01 6.07 -15.16
CA GLY A 101 -23.76 6.80 -14.14
C GLY A 101 -23.65 8.32 -14.29
N LYS A 102 -24.23 9.07 -13.35
CA LYS A 102 -24.16 10.54 -13.30
C LYS A 102 -23.68 11.01 -11.94
N ALA A 103 -22.74 11.95 -11.93
CA ALA A 103 -22.24 12.58 -10.72
C ALA A 103 -22.22 14.10 -10.91
N GLU A 104 -23.15 14.77 -10.26
CA GLU A 104 -23.37 16.22 -10.35
C GLU A 104 -23.12 16.88 -8.99
N LYS A 105 -22.30 17.93 -8.98
CA LYS A 105 -22.01 18.69 -7.76
C LYS A 105 -23.15 19.68 -7.50
N GLY A 106 -23.91 19.45 -6.43
CA GLY A 106 -24.97 20.34 -5.97
C GLY A 106 -24.47 21.37 -4.95
N LEU A 107 -25.40 22.16 -4.40
CA LEU A 107 -25.11 23.19 -3.39
C LEU A 107 -24.54 22.63 -2.08
N TRP A 108 -25.03 21.46 -1.66
CA TRP A 108 -24.74 20.88 -0.34
C TRP A 108 -23.92 19.59 -0.39
N GLY A 109 -23.73 19.02 -1.58
CA GLY A 109 -23.12 17.72 -1.78
C GLY A 109 -23.31 17.22 -3.20
N TRP A 110 -22.91 15.97 -3.43
CA TRP A 110 -23.03 15.31 -4.72
C TRP A 110 -24.38 14.64 -4.90
N ASN A 111 -24.96 14.78 -6.08
CA ASN A 111 -26.07 13.97 -6.53
C ASN A 111 -25.50 12.84 -7.39
N LEU A 112 -25.53 11.62 -6.85
CA LEU A 112 -24.94 10.43 -7.47
C LEU A 112 -26.03 9.50 -7.99
N GLN A 113 -25.97 9.19 -9.27
CA GLN A 113 -26.70 8.09 -9.92
C GLN A 113 -25.67 7.02 -10.29
N TRP A 114 -25.69 5.91 -9.57
CA TRP A 114 -24.77 4.79 -9.79
C TRP A 114 -25.12 4.00 -11.05
N PRO A 115 -24.15 3.26 -11.64
CA PRO A 115 -24.38 2.43 -12.83
C PRO A 115 -25.49 1.39 -12.70
N ASP A 116 -25.76 0.91 -11.48
CA ASP A 116 -26.83 -0.04 -11.18
C ASP A 116 -28.21 0.62 -10.95
N GLY A 117 -28.31 1.93 -11.14
CA GLY A 117 -29.54 2.71 -10.99
C GLY A 117 -29.83 3.20 -9.58
N LEU A 118 -28.96 2.90 -8.59
CA LEU A 118 -29.07 3.47 -7.25
C LEU A 118 -28.89 4.98 -7.31
N ASN A 119 -29.85 5.73 -6.76
CA ASN A 119 -29.77 7.18 -6.64
C ASN A 119 -29.47 7.58 -5.19
N GLN A 120 -28.45 8.39 -5.00
CA GLN A 120 -28.06 8.96 -3.71
C GLN A 120 -27.92 10.48 -3.85
N PRO A 121 -28.94 11.25 -3.46
CA PRO A 121 -28.90 12.71 -3.51
C PRO A 121 -28.11 13.29 -2.32
N GLN A 122 -27.49 14.45 -2.54
CA GLN A 122 -26.85 15.29 -1.52
C GLN A 122 -25.86 14.56 -0.60
N VAL A 123 -25.02 13.69 -1.16
CA VAL A 123 -24.02 12.98 -0.38
C VAL A 123 -22.73 13.79 -0.23
N VAL A 124 -22.04 13.58 0.88
CA VAL A 124 -20.76 14.23 1.18
C VAL A 124 -19.68 13.19 1.43
N PHE A 125 -18.42 13.53 1.15
CA PHE A 125 -17.26 12.66 1.40
C PHE A 125 -16.46 13.08 2.63
N ARG A 126 -16.64 14.31 3.10
CA ARG A 126 -15.99 14.88 4.27
C ARG A 126 -17.01 15.17 5.37
N SER A 127 -16.67 14.82 6.60
CA SER A 127 -17.47 15.09 7.79
C SER A 127 -17.22 16.50 8.31
N ASP A 128 -17.78 17.51 7.67
CA ASP A 128 -17.89 18.85 8.28
C ASP A 128 -19.17 18.97 9.14
N PRO A 129 -19.18 19.76 10.23
CA PRO A 129 -20.22 19.72 11.27
C PRO A 129 -21.51 20.49 10.89
N PRO A 130 -22.61 20.30 11.65
CA PRO A 130 -23.45 19.10 11.70
C PRO A 130 -24.41 19.10 10.50
N SER A 131 -24.13 18.23 9.55
CA SER A 131 -25.00 18.01 8.40
C SER A 131 -25.61 16.62 8.53
N ASP A 132 -26.94 16.50 8.57
CA ASP A 132 -27.65 15.21 8.51
C ASP A 132 -27.52 14.52 7.13
N LEU A 133 -26.60 15.00 6.29
CA LEU A 133 -26.37 14.47 4.96
C LEU A 133 -25.64 13.12 5.00
N PRO A 134 -25.97 12.20 4.08
CA PRO A 134 -25.30 10.92 4.02
C PRO A 134 -23.81 11.08 3.71
N LEU A 135 -22.97 10.56 4.60
CA LEU A 135 -21.51 10.50 4.43
C LEU A 135 -21.12 9.22 3.68
N LEU A 136 -20.43 9.36 2.54
CA LEU A 136 -19.75 8.24 1.89
C LEU A 136 -18.28 8.20 2.31
N ASN A 137 -17.95 7.19 3.12
CA ASN A 137 -16.60 6.89 3.57
C ASN A 137 -16.23 5.42 3.26
N LEU A 138 -15.11 4.95 3.81
CA LEU A 138 -14.63 3.58 3.65
C LEU A 138 -15.56 2.49 4.20
N ASP A 139 -16.57 2.83 5.01
CA ASP A 139 -17.53 1.85 5.53
C ASP A 139 -18.67 1.57 4.56
N HIS A 140 -18.88 2.45 3.60
CA HIS A 140 -19.95 2.29 2.63
C HIS A 140 -19.66 1.10 1.69
N PRO A 141 -20.60 0.14 1.52
CA PRO A 141 -20.34 -1.11 0.78
C PRO A 141 -19.94 -0.87 -0.67
N LYS A 142 -20.48 0.17 -1.32
CA LYS A 142 -20.05 0.55 -2.68
C LYS A 142 -18.60 1.03 -2.72
N ILE A 143 -18.16 1.82 -1.75
CA ILE A 143 -16.78 2.31 -1.68
C ILE A 143 -15.82 1.13 -1.43
N ARG A 144 -16.17 0.23 -0.50
CA ARG A 144 -15.42 -1.01 -0.28
C ARG A 144 -15.34 -1.87 -1.53
N SER A 145 -16.44 -1.97 -2.28
CA SER A 145 -16.46 -2.70 -3.55
C SER A 145 -15.51 -2.09 -4.58
N LEU A 146 -15.46 -0.75 -4.71
CA LEU A 146 -14.54 -0.06 -5.61
C LEU A 146 -13.08 -0.33 -5.25
N LEU A 147 -12.74 -0.27 -3.97
CA LEU A 147 -11.40 -0.56 -3.47
C LEU A 147 -11.02 -2.04 -3.65
N GLY A 148 -11.99 -2.93 -3.60
CA GLY A 148 -11.81 -4.37 -3.87
C GLY A 148 -11.58 -4.70 -5.35
N SER A 149 -11.99 -3.82 -6.26
CA SER A 149 -11.90 -4.01 -7.71
C SER A 149 -10.84 -3.12 -8.36
N LEU A 150 -9.58 -3.23 -7.91
CA LEU A 150 -8.48 -2.54 -8.58
C LEU A 150 -8.36 -2.99 -10.04
N PRO A 151 -8.20 -2.05 -11.00
CA PRO A 151 -8.00 -2.38 -12.40
C PRO A 151 -6.71 -3.18 -12.57
N ARG A 152 -6.70 -4.05 -13.57
CA ARG A 152 -5.49 -4.76 -14.01
C ARG A 152 -5.19 -4.35 -15.43
N TRP A 153 -3.94 -3.98 -15.69
CA TRP A 153 -3.48 -3.73 -17.05
C TRP A 153 -3.36 -5.04 -17.83
N ILE A 154 -3.81 -5.05 -19.08
CA ILE A 154 -3.71 -6.21 -19.97
C ILE A 154 -2.70 -5.89 -21.08
N LEU A 155 -1.89 -6.88 -21.47
CA LEU A 155 -0.94 -6.72 -22.57
C LEU A 155 -1.66 -6.32 -23.87
N GLY A 156 -1.11 -5.35 -24.60
CA GLY A 156 -1.71 -4.82 -25.83
C GLY A 156 -2.76 -3.73 -25.60
N GLN A 157 -3.18 -3.47 -24.36
CA GLN A 157 -4.04 -2.32 -24.05
C GLN A 157 -3.32 -1.01 -24.43
N PRO A 158 -3.97 -0.09 -25.19
CA PRO A 158 -3.35 1.17 -25.59
C PRO A 158 -2.90 2.01 -24.39
N VAL A 159 -1.60 2.32 -24.33
CA VAL A 159 -1.03 3.18 -23.28
C VAL A 159 -1.43 4.63 -23.57
N PRO A 160 -2.12 5.34 -22.64
CA PRO A 160 -2.45 6.73 -22.82
C PRO A 160 -1.18 7.59 -22.77
N ILE A 161 -1.09 8.52 -23.70
CA ILE A 161 -0.09 9.59 -23.72
C ILE A 161 -0.73 10.77 -23.02
N VAL A 162 -0.21 11.14 -21.86
CA VAL A 162 -0.82 12.12 -20.96
C VAL A 162 0.06 13.32 -20.75
N LYS A 163 -0.59 14.43 -20.45
CA LYS A 163 -0.01 15.61 -19.83
C LYS A 163 -0.58 15.74 -18.42
N ILE A 164 0.30 16.00 -17.46
CA ILE A 164 -0.06 16.10 -16.05
C ILE A 164 0.21 17.54 -15.62
N SER A 165 -0.81 18.21 -15.09
CA SER A 165 -0.65 19.55 -14.51
C SER A 165 0.37 19.51 -13.36
N GLY A 166 1.24 20.51 -13.26
CA GLY A 166 2.29 20.58 -12.23
C GLY A 166 3.57 19.78 -12.53
N LEU A 167 3.61 18.94 -13.57
CA LEU A 167 4.84 18.25 -13.98
C LEU A 167 5.70 19.12 -14.91
N GLU A 168 7.01 19.17 -14.68
CA GLU A 168 7.93 19.94 -15.53
C GLU A 168 7.96 19.42 -16.98
N ASN A 169 8.01 20.34 -17.95
CA ASN A 169 7.95 20.02 -19.39
C ASN A 169 9.13 19.18 -19.92
N ASN A 170 10.23 19.11 -19.17
CA ASN A 170 11.42 18.32 -19.48
C ASN A 170 11.26 16.83 -19.09
N ILE A 171 10.30 16.50 -18.23
CA ILE A 171 10.05 15.12 -17.79
C ILE A 171 9.24 14.42 -18.87
N THR A 172 9.90 13.54 -19.61
CA THR A 172 9.28 12.75 -20.69
C THR A 172 9.77 11.31 -20.64
N GLY A 173 8.84 10.37 -20.76
CA GLY A 173 9.15 8.96 -20.59
C GLY A 173 7.91 8.13 -20.31
N TYR A 174 8.14 7.01 -19.62
CA TYR A 174 7.12 6.05 -19.25
C TYR A 174 6.99 6.02 -17.74
N TRP A 175 5.76 5.97 -17.26
CA TRP A 175 5.45 5.80 -15.85
C TRP A 175 4.54 4.58 -15.68
N GLY A 176 4.74 3.84 -14.60
CA GLY A 176 3.85 2.74 -14.26
C GLY A 176 3.79 2.51 -12.77
N ILE A 177 2.64 2.03 -12.30
CA ILE A 177 2.47 1.56 -10.92
C ILE A 177 2.20 0.06 -10.91
N PHE A 178 2.97 -0.63 -10.10
CA PHE A 178 2.97 -2.08 -9.99
C PHE A 178 2.64 -2.48 -8.56
N GLU A 179 1.93 -3.59 -8.41
CA GLU A 179 1.68 -4.22 -7.14
C GLU A 179 2.58 -5.45 -7.04
N ILE A 180 3.56 -5.38 -6.14
CA ILE A 180 4.48 -6.48 -5.83
C ILE A 180 3.86 -7.28 -4.71
N ARG A 181 3.74 -8.60 -4.90
CA ARG A 181 3.04 -9.48 -3.99
C ARG A 181 3.87 -10.71 -3.64
N LEU A 182 3.80 -11.08 -2.36
CA LEU A 182 4.06 -12.43 -1.89
C LEU A 182 2.71 -13.14 -1.78
N LYS A 183 2.42 -14.04 -2.71
CA LYS A 183 1.20 -14.83 -2.70
C LYS A 183 1.40 -16.03 -1.79
N ILE A 184 0.50 -16.21 -0.83
CA ILE A 184 0.55 -17.29 0.16
C ILE A 184 -0.65 -18.20 -0.07
N GLU A 185 -0.47 -19.51 0.07
CA GLU A 185 -1.59 -20.42 0.01
C GLU A 185 -2.55 -20.18 1.19
N SER A 186 -3.86 -20.17 0.93
CA SER A 186 -4.84 -19.99 2.01
C SER A 186 -4.77 -21.13 3.00
N SER A 187 -4.82 -20.82 4.29
CA SER A 187 -4.76 -21.87 5.30
C SER A 187 -6.02 -22.71 5.32
N LEU A 188 -5.85 -24.02 5.49
CA LEU A 188 -6.91 -24.99 5.74
C LEU A 188 -7.37 -24.99 7.20
N ILE A 189 -6.60 -24.37 8.10
CA ILE A 189 -6.85 -24.31 9.53
C ILE A 189 -7.25 -22.87 9.90
N SER A 190 -8.51 -22.69 10.31
CA SER A 190 -9.10 -21.37 10.62
C SER A 190 -8.39 -20.62 11.76
N GLU A 191 -7.72 -21.37 12.63
CA GLU A 191 -6.97 -20.86 13.76
C GLU A 191 -5.72 -20.12 13.29
N ILE A 192 -5.10 -20.52 12.17
CA ILE A 192 -3.92 -19.84 11.62
C ILE A 192 -4.38 -18.57 10.92
N ARG A 193 -4.00 -17.42 11.49
CA ARG A 193 -4.42 -16.10 10.99
C ARG A 193 -3.31 -15.50 10.15
N MET A 194 -3.27 -15.89 8.88
CA MET A 194 -2.36 -15.31 7.89
C MET A 194 -3.13 -14.63 6.76
N PRO A 195 -2.66 -13.47 6.28
CA PRO A 195 -3.23 -12.88 5.07
C PRO A 195 -2.91 -13.77 3.86
N PRO A 196 -3.81 -13.86 2.86
CA PRO A 196 -3.59 -14.67 1.65
C PRO A 196 -2.50 -14.11 0.73
N TYR A 197 -2.09 -12.87 0.97
CA TYR A 197 -0.97 -12.24 0.29
C TYR A 197 -0.41 -11.12 1.16
N ARG A 198 0.89 -10.87 1.03
CA ARG A 198 1.49 -9.59 1.39
C ARG A 198 1.73 -8.81 0.12
N LYS A 199 1.60 -7.50 0.19
CA LYS A 199 1.71 -6.68 -1.00
C LYS A 199 2.16 -5.27 -0.68
N THR A 200 2.77 -4.66 -1.67
CA THR A 200 3.09 -3.24 -1.70
C THR A 200 2.98 -2.71 -3.12
N PHE A 201 2.89 -1.41 -3.27
CA PHE A 201 2.84 -0.75 -4.57
C PHE A 201 4.14 0.00 -4.82
N LEU A 202 4.69 -0.15 -6.02
CA LEU A 202 5.88 0.55 -6.45
C LEU A 202 5.58 1.32 -7.74
N PRO A 203 5.45 2.66 -7.67
CA PRO A 203 5.45 3.50 -8.85
C PRO A 203 6.89 3.69 -9.36
N ILE A 204 7.08 3.55 -10.66
CA ILE A 204 8.38 3.74 -11.32
C ILE A 204 8.24 4.73 -12.48
N TYR A 205 9.30 5.50 -12.70
CA TYR A 205 9.46 6.32 -13.90
C TYR A 205 10.72 5.89 -14.65
N MET A 206 10.60 5.81 -15.97
CA MET A 206 11.68 5.48 -16.89
C MET A 206 11.73 6.54 -18.00
N ASN A 207 12.88 7.19 -18.18
CA ASN A 207 13.05 8.10 -19.32
C ASN A 207 13.23 7.32 -20.64
N PHE A 208 13.22 8.02 -21.78
CA PHE A 208 13.40 7.35 -23.07
C PHE A 208 14.78 6.70 -23.28
N GLU A 209 15.78 7.10 -22.50
CA GLU A 209 17.12 6.50 -22.46
C GLU A 209 17.20 5.23 -21.58
N ARG A 210 16.05 4.76 -21.06
CA ARG A 210 15.91 3.57 -20.19
C ARG A 210 16.54 3.71 -18.81
N LYS A 211 16.81 4.93 -18.34
CA LYS A 211 17.21 5.18 -16.97
C LYS A 211 15.98 5.29 -16.07
N ILE A 212 16.02 4.56 -14.95
CA ILE A 212 14.93 4.47 -13.98
C ILE A 212 15.16 5.50 -12.86
N TYR A 213 14.07 6.12 -12.40
CA TYR A 213 14.08 7.05 -11.28
C TYR A 213 12.86 6.79 -10.38
N LEU A 214 13.09 6.15 -9.22
CA LEU A 214 12.05 5.87 -8.23
C LEU A 214 11.46 7.15 -7.60
N PRO A 215 12.26 8.18 -7.23
CA PRO A 215 11.72 9.44 -6.69
C PRO A 215 10.75 10.11 -7.66
N SER A 216 11.09 10.19 -8.95
CA SER A 216 10.21 10.73 -9.97
C SER A 216 8.94 9.89 -10.15
N GLY A 217 9.05 8.56 -10.05
CA GLY A 217 7.89 7.66 -10.06
C GLY A 217 6.89 7.98 -8.95
N LYS A 218 7.38 8.18 -7.72
CA LYS A 218 6.57 8.58 -6.56
C LYS A 218 5.98 9.98 -6.73
N HIS A 219 6.78 10.95 -7.16
CA HIS A 219 6.31 12.32 -7.39
C HIS A 219 5.18 12.38 -8.44
N ILE A 220 5.34 11.67 -9.57
CA ILE A 220 4.28 11.56 -10.58
C ILE A 220 3.03 10.90 -9.98
N HIS A 221 3.19 9.87 -9.13
CA HIS A 221 2.05 9.25 -8.46
C HIS A 221 1.27 10.25 -7.58
N GLU A 222 1.96 11.10 -6.82
CA GLU A 222 1.35 12.13 -5.97
C GLU A 222 0.61 13.19 -6.79
N LEU A 223 1.18 13.61 -7.92
CA LEU A 223 0.50 14.52 -8.87
C LEU A 223 -0.76 13.87 -9.42
N LEU A 224 -0.74 12.58 -9.79
CA LEU A 224 -1.94 11.88 -10.29
C LEU A 224 -3.09 11.82 -9.27
N LEU A 225 -2.80 11.94 -7.97
CA LEU A 225 -3.82 11.97 -6.92
C LEU A 225 -4.50 13.34 -6.80
N THR A 226 -3.82 14.42 -7.17
CA THR A 226 -4.22 15.80 -6.84
C THR A 226 -4.50 16.66 -8.06
N GLU A 227 -3.74 16.49 -9.13
CA GLU A 227 -3.73 17.33 -10.32
C GLU A 227 -4.61 16.79 -11.44
N ASP A 228 -5.00 17.66 -12.37
CA ASP A 228 -5.73 17.29 -13.58
C ASP A 228 -4.81 16.61 -14.61
N ILE A 229 -5.40 15.68 -15.37
CA ILE A 229 -4.71 14.83 -16.35
C ILE A 229 -5.38 15.00 -17.71
N ASP A 230 -4.63 15.51 -18.69
CA ASP A 230 -5.07 15.61 -20.07
C ASP A 230 -4.56 14.40 -20.86
N VAL A 231 -5.49 13.58 -21.37
CA VAL A 231 -5.15 12.51 -22.31
C VAL A 231 -5.02 13.11 -23.70
N LEU A 232 -3.80 13.14 -24.23
CA LEU A 232 -3.49 13.71 -25.53
C LEU A 232 -3.83 12.72 -26.64
N GLU A 233 -3.26 11.52 -26.53
CA GLU A 233 -3.35 10.46 -27.53
C GLU A 233 -3.23 9.08 -26.86
N TYR A 234 -3.33 8.01 -27.65
CA TYR A 234 -3.05 6.65 -27.21
C TYR A 234 -1.96 6.06 -28.10
N ALA A 235 -1.00 5.38 -27.48
CA ALA A 235 0.04 4.65 -28.20
C ALA A 235 -0.57 3.51 -29.04
N SER A 236 0.08 3.16 -30.15
CA SER A 236 -0.29 1.98 -30.94
C SER A 236 -0.18 0.69 -30.10
N GLU A 237 -0.81 -0.38 -30.55
CA GLU A 237 -0.74 -1.69 -29.89
C GLU A 237 0.72 -2.16 -29.74
N GLU A 238 1.51 -2.09 -30.81
CA GLU A 238 2.91 -2.52 -30.80
C GLU A 238 3.75 -1.68 -29.83
N ASN A 239 3.56 -0.35 -29.84
CA ASN A 239 4.27 0.53 -28.91
C ASN A 239 3.83 0.28 -27.46
N SER A 240 2.55 0.01 -27.23
CA SER A 240 2.02 -0.29 -25.90
C SER A 240 2.60 -1.58 -25.32
N ILE A 241 2.77 -2.61 -26.16
CA ILE A 241 3.47 -3.85 -25.79
C ILE A 241 4.93 -3.55 -25.41
N LEU A 242 5.64 -2.77 -26.22
CA LEU A 242 7.04 -2.41 -25.94
C LEU A 242 7.18 -1.59 -24.64
N ILE A 243 6.25 -0.68 -24.34
CA ILE A 243 6.24 0.09 -23.10
C ILE A 243 6.02 -0.85 -21.91
N TYR A 244 5.04 -1.75 -22.01
CA TYR A 244 4.74 -2.74 -20.99
C TYR A 244 5.97 -3.59 -20.67
N GLU A 245 6.64 -4.15 -21.69
CA GLU A 245 7.84 -4.99 -21.53
C GLU A 245 9.00 -4.24 -20.88
N LYS A 246 9.24 -2.98 -21.29
CA LYS A 246 10.30 -2.15 -20.69
C LYS A 246 10.06 -1.91 -19.20
N LEU A 247 8.85 -1.51 -18.84
CA LEU A 247 8.52 -1.24 -17.44
C LEU A 247 8.44 -2.52 -16.60
N LEU A 248 8.02 -3.65 -17.19
CA LEU A 248 8.03 -4.94 -16.52
C LEU A 248 9.46 -5.39 -16.18
N SER A 249 10.39 -5.28 -17.13
CA SER A 249 11.80 -5.61 -16.88
C SER A 249 12.43 -4.68 -15.83
N ALA A 250 12.04 -3.41 -15.79
CA ALA A 250 12.49 -2.48 -14.76
C ALA A 250 11.97 -2.86 -13.37
N ILE A 251 10.68 -3.18 -13.24
CA ILE A 251 10.10 -3.52 -11.94
C ILE A 251 10.61 -4.86 -11.41
N GLU A 252 10.97 -5.81 -12.28
CA GLU A 252 11.61 -7.06 -11.85
C GLU A 252 12.95 -6.80 -11.14
N SER A 253 13.73 -5.83 -11.63
CA SER A 253 15.00 -5.45 -11.00
C SER A 253 14.81 -4.58 -9.75
N GLU A 254 14.02 -3.52 -9.85
CA GLU A 254 13.83 -2.56 -8.74
C GLU A 254 12.94 -3.12 -7.62
N GLY A 255 12.11 -4.10 -7.92
CA GLY A 255 11.17 -4.72 -6.98
C GLY A 255 11.77 -5.84 -6.13
N GLU A 256 13.00 -6.29 -6.42
CA GLU A 256 13.63 -7.43 -5.76
C GLU A 256 13.81 -7.19 -4.25
N SER A 257 14.42 -6.07 -3.86
CA SER A 257 14.62 -5.73 -2.44
C SER A 257 13.29 -5.54 -1.70
N ILE A 258 12.30 -4.99 -2.40
CA ILE A 258 10.94 -4.82 -1.87
C ILE A 258 10.29 -6.18 -1.62
N TYR A 259 10.45 -7.13 -2.55
CA TYR A 259 9.92 -8.47 -2.40
C TYR A 259 10.61 -9.23 -1.25
N GLN A 260 11.93 -9.11 -1.12
CA GLN A 260 12.69 -9.70 0.00
C GLN A 260 12.17 -9.20 1.36
N ASN A 261 11.88 -7.90 1.48
CA ASN A 261 11.25 -7.37 2.70
C ASN A 261 9.84 -7.97 2.95
N LEU A 262 9.04 -8.21 1.90
CA LEU A 262 7.76 -8.92 2.07
C LEU A 262 7.95 -10.35 2.60
N GLU A 263 8.99 -11.06 2.16
CA GLU A 263 9.35 -12.39 2.66
C GLU A 263 9.79 -12.36 4.12
N GLU A 264 10.62 -11.39 4.50
CA GLU A 264 11.08 -11.21 5.89
C GLU A 264 9.91 -10.92 6.83
N LEU A 265 9.03 -9.97 6.46
CA LEU A 265 7.80 -9.67 7.20
C LEU A 265 6.89 -10.90 7.33
N HIS A 266 6.87 -11.76 6.32
CA HIS A 266 6.13 -13.02 6.36
C HIS A 266 6.75 -14.02 7.33
N ALA A 267 8.07 -14.24 7.23
CA ALA A 267 8.81 -15.12 8.12
C ALA A 267 8.66 -14.71 9.59
N LEU A 268 8.72 -13.41 9.89
CA LEU A 268 8.45 -12.87 11.22
C LEU A 268 7.04 -13.19 11.72
N SER A 269 6.03 -13.11 10.84
CA SER A 269 4.66 -13.44 11.20
C SER A 269 4.47 -14.94 11.42
N ILE A 270 5.13 -15.78 10.63
CA ILE A 270 5.16 -17.24 10.82
C ILE A 270 5.79 -17.59 12.17
N ASP A 271 6.89 -16.94 12.57
CA ASP A 271 7.49 -17.18 13.89
C ASP A 271 6.57 -16.72 15.04
N LYS A 272 5.90 -15.58 14.91
CA LYS A 272 4.90 -15.12 15.88
C LYS A 272 3.75 -16.12 16.02
N GLU A 273 3.22 -16.61 14.90
CA GLU A 273 2.18 -17.63 14.87
C GLU A 273 2.67 -18.96 15.48
N ARG A 274 3.91 -19.37 15.18
CA ARG A 274 4.57 -20.54 15.76
C ARG A 274 4.60 -20.46 17.29
N LYS A 275 5.04 -19.33 17.83
CA LYS A 275 5.08 -19.06 19.28
C LYS A 275 3.68 -19.10 19.90
N ARG A 276 2.70 -18.48 19.25
CA ARG A 276 1.30 -18.47 19.70
C ARG A 276 0.71 -19.88 19.77
N GLY A 277 0.91 -20.68 18.73
CA GLY A 277 0.42 -22.06 18.68
C GLY A 277 1.03 -22.94 19.78
N ARG A 278 2.34 -22.82 20.02
CA ARG A 278 3.01 -23.55 21.13
C ARG A 278 2.36 -23.26 22.48
N ILE A 279 2.10 -21.98 22.78
CA ILE A 279 1.41 -21.57 24.02
C ILE A 279 0.00 -22.18 24.10
N PHE A 280 -0.73 -22.20 22.98
CA PHE A 280 -2.07 -22.80 22.89
C PHE A 280 -2.05 -24.31 23.16
N PHE A 281 -1.17 -25.07 22.47
CA PHE A 281 -1.05 -26.52 22.64
C PHE A 281 -0.59 -26.90 24.05
N ASP A 282 0.39 -26.18 24.62
CA ASP A 282 0.85 -26.40 25.99
C ASP A 282 -0.25 -26.16 27.03
N SER A 283 -1.02 -25.08 26.87
CA SER A 283 -2.16 -24.77 27.75
C SER A 283 -3.22 -25.87 27.68
N ARG A 284 -3.56 -26.32 26.46
CA ARG A 284 -4.55 -27.38 26.22
C ARG A 284 -4.10 -28.73 26.77
N LYS A 285 -2.81 -29.06 26.64
CA LYS A 285 -2.18 -30.25 27.24
C LYS A 285 -2.30 -30.23 28.76
N LYS A 286 -1.96 -29.11 29.42
CA LYS A 286 -2.11 -28.94 30.88
C LYS A 286 -3.56 -29.11 31.34
N ALA A 287 -4.53 -28.61 30.57
CA ALA A 287 -5.95 -28.77 30.87
C ALA A 287 -6.40 -30.24 30.76
N ILE A 288 -5.97 -30.97 29.71
CA ILE A 288 -6.29 -32.39 29.52
C ILE A 288 -5.69 -33.26 30.63
N LEU A 289 -4.48 -32.94 31.12
CA LEU A 289 -3.83 -33.70 32.19
C LEU A 289 -4.60 -33.67 33.53
N LYS A 290 -5.47 -32.68 33.75
CA LYS A 290 -6.34 -32.57 34.94
C LYS A 290 -7.56 -33.51 34.89
N ILE A 291 -7.80 -34.19 33.77
CA ILE A 291 -8.91 -35.15 33.62
C ILE A 291 -8.58 -36.41 34.42
N GLY A 292 -9.51 -36.81 35.31
CA GLY A 292 -9.32 -37.94 36.22
C GLY A 292 -9.42 -39.33 35.58
N LEU A 293 -10.18 -39.47 34.49
CA LEU A 293 -10.37 -40.73 33.77
C LEU A 293 -9.19 -40.99 32.80
N PRO A 294 -8.37 -42.05 33.03
CA PRO A 294 -7.18 -42.30 32.21
C PRO A 294 -7.47 -42.54 30.73
N GLU A 295 -8.53 -43.26 30.40
CA GLU A 295 -8.90 -43.57 29.01
C GLU A 295 -9.22 -42.29 28.23
N VAL A 296 -10.04 -41.40 28.82
CA VAL A 296 -10.43 -40.12 28.23
C VAL A 296 -9.24 -39.19 28.08
N ARG A 297 -8.37 -39.14 29.10
CA ARG A 297 -7.14 -38.33 29.07
C ARG A 297 -6.21 -38.78 27.95
N ASN A 298 -5.93 -40.08 27.84
CA ASN A 298 -5.04 -40.64 26.82
C ASN A 298 -5.60 -40.41 25.41
N TYR A 299 -6.90 -40.62 25.22
CA TYR A 299 -7.56 -40.33 23.94
C TYR A 299 -7.39 -38.86 23.53
N ARG A 300 -7.71 -37.92 24.43
CA ARG A 300 -7.59 -36.47 24.14
C ARG A 300 -6.15 -36.01 23.93
N LEU A 301 -5.17 -36.61 24.62
CA LEU A 301 -3.76 -36.31 24.40
C LEU A 301 -3.29 -36.76 23.01
N ASN A 302 -3.72 -37.94 22.56
CA ASN A 302 -3.40 -38.42 21.22
C ASN A 302 -4.04 -37.55 20.14
N GLN A 303 -5.29 -37.13 20.34
CA GLN A 303 -5.96 -36.19 19.44
C GLN A 303 -5.21 -34.85 19.39
N LEU A 304 -4.88 -34.25 20.55
CA LEU A 304 -4.14 -33.00 20.61
C LEU A 304 -2.79 -33.07 19.89
N LYS A 305 -2.08 -34.21 20.02
CA LYS A 305 -0.81 -34.42 19.31
C LYS A 305 -1.01 -34.50 17.79
N SER A 306 -2.10 -35.11 17.32
CA SER A 306 -2.43 -35.13 15.90
C SER A 306 -2.73 -33.72 15.39
N ASP A 307 -3.53 -32.95 16.14
CA ASP A 307 -3.88 -31.57 15.81
C ASP A 307 -2.61 -30.68 15.77
N GLU A 308 -1.67 -30.87 16.71
CA GLU A 308 -0.40 -30.14 16.74
C GLU A 308 0.48 -30.44 15.53
N VAL A 309 0.60 -31.71 15.14
CA VAL A 309 1.36 -32.13 13.95
C VAL A 309 0.73 -31.60 12.66
N GLU A 310 -0.59 -31.61 12.56
CA GLU A 310 -1.31 -31.06 11.41
C GLU A 310 -1.14 -29.54 11.33
N TRP A 311 -1.24 -28.86 12.47
CA TRP A 311 -1.02 -27.42 12.58
C TRP A 311 0.40 -27.00 12.22
N GLU A 312 1.43 -27.72 12.69
CA GLU A 312 2.82 -27.46 12.30
C GLU A 312 3.04 -27.66 10.81
N ARG A 313 2.51 -28.76 10.24
CA ARG A 313 2.62 -29.02 8.79
C ARG A 313 1.97 -27.90 7.98
N GLU A 314 0.81 -27.45 8.41
CA GLU A 314 0.08 -26.38 7.75
C GLU A 314 0.83 -25.04 7.85
N LEU A 315 1.42 -24.74 9.02
CA LEU A 315 2.24 -23.55 9.21
C LEU A 315 3.48 -23.54 8.31
N GLU A 316 4.13 -24.71 8.14
CA GLU A 316 5.25 -24.85 7.21
C GLU A 316 4.79 -24.68 5.75
N ARG A 317 3.64 -25.24 5.37
CA ARG A 317 3.07 -25.10 4.01
C ARG A 317 2.86 -23.63 3.65
N ILE A 318 2.26 -22.85 4.54
CA ILE A 318 1.98 -21.42 4.29
C ILE A 318 3.19 -20.52 4.57
N SER A 319 4.33 -21.06 5.03
CA SER A 319 5.54 -20.28 5.26
C SER A 319 6.22 -19.88 3.96
N VAL A 320 6.02 -20.68 2.90
CA VAL A 320 6.54 -20.42 1.55
C VAL A 320 5.47 -19.71 0.74
N GLY A 321 5.84 -18.59 0.14
CA GLY A 321 5.01 -17.89 -0.84
C GLY A 321 5.64 -17.88 -2.22
N SER A 322 4.88 -17.41 -3.21
CA SER A 322 5.40 -17.18 -4.56
C SER A 322 5.37 -15.70 -4.94
N PRO A 323 6.38 -15.22 -5.69
CA PRO A 323 6.39 -13.85 -6.20
C PRO A 323 5.31 -13.67 -7.26
N GLU A 324 4.60 -12.54 -7.19
CA GLU A 324 3.65 -12.10 -8.21
C GLU A 324 3.77 -10.59 -8.40
N ILE A 325 3.91 -10.14 -9.65
CA ILE A 325 3.86 -8.73 -10.03
C ILE A 325 2.57 -8.49 -10.81
N ARG A 326 1.81 -7.46 -10.42
CA ARG A 326 0.65 -7.00 -11.19
C ARG A 326 0.84 -5.57 -11.66
N THR A 327 0.68 -5.35 -12.96
CA THR A 327 0.63 -4.02 -13.55
C THR A 327 -0.75 -3.41 -13.31
N ILE A 328 -0.79 -2.26 -12.66
CA ILE A 328 -2.04 -1.57 -12.32
C ILE A 328 -2.38 -0.51 -13.36
N LEU A 329 -1.41 0.36 -13.67
CA LEU A 329 -1.59 1.46 -14.62
C LEU A 329 -0.25 1.77 -15.29
N LEU A 330 -0.30 2.02 -16.61
CA LEU A 330 0.82 2.51 -17.42
C LEU A 330 0.44 3.82 -18.10
N LEU A 331 1.38 4.76 -18.16
CA LEU A 331 1.24 6.05 -18.81
C LEU A 331 2.51 6.36 -19.61
N GLN A 332 2.35 7.05 -20.74
CA GLN A 332 3.44 7.74 -21.40
C GLN A 332 3.29 9.25 -21.14
N ILE A 333 4.36 9.90 -20.68
CA ILE A 333 4.36 11.33 -20.39
C ILE A 333 4.75 12.08 -21.66
N GLY A 334 3.79 12.84 -22.20
CA GLY A 334 3.94 13.64 -23.40
C GLY A 334 4.61 15.00 -23.16
N GLN A 335 5.11 15.63 -24.22
CA GLN A 335 5.66 16.99 -24.15
C GLN A 335 4.55 18.03 -24.11
N ASN A 336 4.81 19.09 -23.34
CA ASN A 336 3.97 20.27 -23.31
C ASN A 336 4.30 21.13 -24.54
N ASN A 337 3.67 20.84 -25.68
CA ASN A 337 3.71 21.76 -26.82
C ASN A 337 2.78 22.94 -26.49
N GLU A 338 3.30 23.94 -25.78
CA GLU A 338 2.69 25.27 -25.80
C GLU A 338 2.65 25.72 -27.26
N SER A 339 1.44 25.75 -27.80
CA SER A 339 1.18 26.24 -29.15
C SER A 339 1.59 27.71 -29.18
N LYS A 340 2.67 28.02 -29.89
CA LYS A 340 3.03 29.40 -30.27
C LYS A 340 2.18 29.89 -31.43
#